data_AF-A0A7T8GPG5-F1
#
_entry.id   AF-A0A7T8GPG5-F1
#
_cell.length_a   1.000
_cell.length_b   1.000
_cell.length_c   1.000
_cell.angle_alpha   90.00
_cell.angle_beta   90.00
_cell.angle_gamma   90.00
#
_symmetry.space_group_name_H-M   'P 1'
#
loop_
_entity.id
_entity.type
_entity.pdbx_description
1 polymer ?
#
loop_
_entity_poly.entity_id
_entity_poly.type
_entity_poly.pdbx_seq_one_letter_code
_entity_poly.pdbx_strand_id
1 'polypeptide(L)'
;RLPGLQGGPHNHAIAGVGVAMKLAASPEFKIYQETLLMEKGYTLVAGGTDNHMLIVNLKPLGLSGSKGEKILEDVGISVNKNSG
;
A
#
# COMPACT_ATOMS: atom_id res chain seq x y z
N ARG A 1 -24.00 6.89 -9.58
CA ARG A 1 -24.07 8.29 -9.11
C ARG A 1 -25.55 8.68 -8.99
N LEU A 2 -25.91 9.62 -8.09
CA LEU A 2 -27.28 10.08 -7.91
C LEU A 2 -28.00 10.28 -9.27
N PRO A 3 -29.24 9.77 -9.45
CA PRO A 3 -30.10 9.13 -8.45
C PRO A 3 -29.96 7.59 -8.36
N GLY A 4 -29.09 6.95 -9.14
CA GLY A 4 -29.19 5.49 -9.38
C GLY A 4 -28.59 4.54 -8.32
N LEU A 5 -27.49 4.91 -7.65
CA LEU A 5 -26.71 3.96 -6.80
C LEU A 5 -26.31 4.53 -5.43
N GLN A 6 -26.46 5.83 -5.22
CA GLN A 6 -26.09 6.51 -3.98
C GLN A 6 -27.19 7.54 -3.68
N GLY A 7 -27.56 7.66 -2.40
CA GLY A 7 -28.45 8.70 -1.90
C GLY A 7 -27.71 10.04 -1.73
N GLY A 8 -27.99 10.78 -0.65
CA GLY A 8 -27.34 12.07 -0.38
C GLY A 8 -25.80 11.95 -0.21
N PRO A 9 -25.03 12.98 -0.59
CA PRO A 9 -23.58 12.96 -0.48
C PRO A 9 -23.11 12.96 0.98
N HIS A 10 -22.06 12.19 1.27
CA HIS A 10 -21.36 12.23 2.56
C HIS A 10 -20.42 13.44 2.62
N ASN A 11 -20.99 14.63 2.86
CA ASN A 11 -20.25 15.91 2.82
C ASN A 11 -19.01 15.95 3.73
N HIS A 12 -19.02 15.25 4.87
CA HIS A 12 -17.86 15.13 5.75
C HIS A 12 -16.69 14.39 5.09
N ALA A 13 -16.97 13.32 4.33
CA ALA A 13 -15.96 12.59 3.57
C ALA A 13 -15.42 13.45 2.40
N ILE A 14 -16.30 14.21 1.73
CA ILE A 14 -15.90 15.13 0.65
C ILE A 14 -14.94 16.22 1.16
N ALA A 15 -15.24 16.80 2.33
CA ALA A 15 -14.34 17.76 2.97
C ALA A 15 -12.98 17.13 3.33
N GLY A 16 -12.99 15.90 3.86
CA GLY A 16 -11.76 15.15 4.14
C GLY A 16 -10.91 14.90 2.90
N VAL A 17 -11.53 14.51 1.77
CA VAL A 17 -10.84 14.35 0.49
C VAL A 17 -10.26 15.67 0.00
N GLY A 18 -10.97 16.79 0.16
CA GLY A 18 -10.46 18.13 -0.20
C GLY A 18 -9.19 18.50 0.56
N VAL A 19 -9.14 18.21 1.87
CA VAL A 19 -7.93 18.42 2.68
C VAL A 19 -6.80 17.49 2.24
N ALA A 20 -7.08 16.20 2.01
CA ALA A 20 -6.08 15.25 1.55
C ALA A 20 -5.48 15.66 0.19
N MET A 21 -6.30 16.16 -0.75
CA MET A 21 -5.82 16.66 -2.04
C MET A 21 -4.92 17.90 -1.90
N LYS A 22 -5.25 18.82 -0.99
CA LYS A 22 -4.40 19.97 -0.69
C LYS A 22 -3.03 19.55 -0.17
N LEU A 23 -2.98 18.57 0.73
CA LEU A 23 -1.73 18.02 1.26
C LEU A 23 -0.95 17.25 0.18
N ALA A 24 -1.63 16.48 -0.67
CA ALA A 24 -1.00 15.74 -1.76
C ALA A 24 -0.33 16.64 -2.82
N ALA A 25 -0.83 17.87 -3.00
CA ALA A 25 -0.23 18.87 -3.90
C ALA A 25 0.98 19.61 -3.30
N SER A 26 1.34 19.34 -2.04
CA SER A 26 2.45 20.01 -1.37
C SER A 26 3.83 19.46 -1.80
N PRO A 27 4.87 20.30 -1.87
CA PRO A 27 6.25 19.84 -2.14
C PRO A 27 6.74 18.79 -1.13
N GLU A 28 6.32 18.90 0.13
CA GLU A 28 6.67 17.96 1.20
C GLU A 28 6.12 16.56 0.92
N PHE A 29 4.90 16.47 0.38
CA PHE A 29 4.31 15.20 -0.01
C PHE A 29 5.08 14.54 -1.17
N LYS A 30 5.62 15.33 -2.11
CA LYS A 30 6.48 14.81 -3.17
C LYS A 30 7.76 14.18 -2.61
N ILE A 31 8.44 14.87 -1.70
CA ILE A 31 9.65 14.36 -1.03
C ILE A 31 9.35 13.08 -0.25
N TYR A 32 8.19 13.04 0.44
CA TYR A 32 7.74 11.86 1.15
C TYR A 32 7.54 10.65 0.20
N GLN A 33 6.91 10.85 -0.96
CA GLN A 33 6.72 9.79 -1.95
C GLN A 33 8.05 9.27 -2.52
N GLU A 34 9.01 10.16 -2.78
CA GLU A 34 10.35 9.77 -3.25
C GLU A 34 11.13 8.96 -2.20
N THR A 35 10.93 9.25 -0.91
CA THR A 35 11.58 8.53 0.20
C THR A 35 11.09 7.08 0.31
N LEU A 36 9.82 6.82 -0.02
CA LEU A 36 9.23 5.48 0.01
C LEU A 36 9.79 4.55 -1.09
N LEU A 37 10.37 5.12 -2.15
CA LEU A 37 10.93 4.38 -3.29
C LEU A 37 12.40 3.97 -3.09
N MET A 38 13.02 4.27 -1.94
CA MET A 38 14.41 3.86 -1.67
C MET A 38 14.50 2.34 -1.45
N GLU A 39 14.98 1.63 -2.48
CA GLU A 39 15.21 0.19 -2.46
C GLU A 39 16.16 -0.22 -1.32
N LYS A 40 15.65 -1.02 -0.38
CA LYS A 40 16.46 -1.75 0.59
C LYS A 40 16.61 -3.19 0.10
N GLY A 41 17.66 -3.49 -0.67
CA GLY A 41 18.36 -4.79 -0.83
C GLY A 41 17.62 -6.15 -0.86
N TYR A 42 16.29 -6.24 -0.99
CA TYR A 42 15.55 -7.51 -0.99
C TYR A 42 15.28 -8.00 -2.43
N THR A 43 15.28 -9.32 -2.64
CA THR A 43 14.93 -9.93 -3.93
C THR A 43 13.42 -9.86 -4.16
N LEU A 44 13.00 -9.02 -5.10
CA LEU A 44 11.60 -8.79 -5.47
C LEU A 44 11.16 -9.71 -6.61
N VAL A 45 9.87 -10.04 -6.66
CA VAL A 45 9.26 -10.65 -7.85
C VAL A 45 9.41 -9.65 -9.01
N ALA A 46 9.92 -10.12 -10.15
CA ALA A 46 10.36 -9.34 -11.32
C ALA A 46 11.68 -8.56 -11.19
N GLY A 47 12.43 -8.70 -10.09
CA GLY A 47 13.77 -8.11 -9.94
C GLY A 47 13.79 -6.63 -9.52
N GLY A 48 12.65 -6.06 -9.17
CA GLY A 48 12.52 -4.65 -8.75
C GLY A 48 11.06 -4.29 -8.40
N THR A 49 10.81 -3.03 -8.08
CA THR A 49 9.48 -2.42 -8.11
C THR A 49 9.55 -1.00 -8.67
N ASP A 50 8.57 -0.61 -9.47
CA ASP A 50 8.43 0.78 -9.97
C ASP A 50 7.43 1.59 -9.12
N ASN A 51 6.98 1.03 -8.00
CA ASN A 51 5.98 1.66 -7.13
C ASN A 51 6.20 1.35 -5.64
N HIS A 52 5.27 1.82 -4.80
CA HIS A 52 5.35 1.74 -3.34
C HIS A 52 5.08 0.34 -2.75
N MET A 53 4.85 -0.68 -3.58
CA MET A 53 4.57 -2.05 -3.14
C MET A 53 5.70 -3.00 -3.53
N LEU A 54 5.91 -4.02 -2.69
CA LEU A 54 6.90 -5.08 -2.89
C LEU A 54 6.18 -6.42 -2.84
N ILE A 55 6.53 -7.34 -3.76
CA ILE A 55 6.10 -8.73 -3.69
C ILE A 55 7.32 -9.59 -3.43
N VAL A 56 7.33 -10.28 -2.29
CA VAL A 56 8.42 -11.15 -1.87
C VAL A 56 8.03 -12.60 -2.13
N ASN A 57 8.85 -13.31 -2.91
CA ASN A 57 8.64 -14.74 -3.16
C ASN A 57 9.14 -15.57 -1.97
N LEU A 58 8.21 -16.18 -1.23
CA LEU A 58 8.51 -17.03 -0.08
C LEU A 58 8.77 -18.51 -0.44
N LYS A 59 8.56 -18.92 -1.70
CA LYS A 59 8.78 -20.31 -2.16
C LYS A 59 10.21 -20.81 -1.90
N PRO A 60 11.29 -20.02 -2.11
CA PRO A 60 12.66 -20.44 -1.77
C PRO A 60 12.86 -20.76 -0.29
N LEU A 61 12.03 -20.19 0.59
CA LEU A 61 12.05 -20.43 2.03
C LEU A 61 11.11 -21.59 2.45
N GLY A 62 10.44 -22.25 1.50
CA GLY A 62 9.46 -23.32 1.78
C GLY A 62 8.20 -22.84 2.49
N LEU A 63 7.93 -21.52 2.50
CA LEU A 63 6.79 -20.91 3.19
C LEU A 63 5.69 -20.51 2.21
N SER A 64 4.44 -20.71 2.61
CA SER A 64 3.29 -20.11 1.93
C SER A 64 3.09 -18.66 2.38
N GLY A 65 2.48 -17.82 1.52
CA GLY A 65 2.13 -16.43 1.86
C GLY A 65 1.32 -16.32 3.15
N SER A 66 0.35 -17.22 3.35
CA SER A 66 -0.47 -17.28 4.57
C SER A 66 0.32 -17.56 5.85
N LYS A 67 1.39 -18.36 5.77
CA LYS A 67 2.25 -18.65 6.93
C LYS A 67 3.18 -17.48 7.22
N GLY A 68 3.76 -16.88 6.17
CA GLY A 68 4.59 -15.68 6.30
C GLY A 68 3.82 -14.50 6.91
N GLU A 69 2.60 -14.24 6.41
CA GLU A 69 1.72 -13.19 6.94
C GLU A 69 1.46 -13.37 8.44
N LYS A 70 1.09 -14.59 8.87
CA LYS A 70 0.80 -14.87 10.27
C LYS A 70 2.02 -14.71 11.19
N ILE A 71 3.19 -15.18 10.75
CA ILE A 71 4.43 -15.03 11.53
C ILE A 71 4.79 -13.54 11.71
N LEU A 72 4.57 -12.74 10.67
CA LEU A 72 4.83 -11.30 10.72
C LEU A 72 3.81 -10.59 11.62
N GLU A 73 2.54 -10.97 11.56
CA GLU A 73 1.50 -10.46 12.46
C GLU A 73 1.82 -10.76 13.93
N ASP A 74 2.31 -11.96 14.25
CA ASP A 74 2.70 -12.37 15.61
C ASP A 74 3.83 -11.49 16.20
N VAL A 75 4.64 -10.85 15.35
CA VAL A 75 5.71 -9.91 15.76
C VAL A 75 5.36 -8.43 15.50
N GLY A 76 4.09 -8.13 15.20
CA GLY A 76 3.58 -6.78 15.03
C GLY A 76 3.84 -6.15 13.67
N ILE A 77 4.15 -6.96 12.65
CA ILE A 77 4.38 -6.53 11.27
C ILE A 77 3.15 -6.87 10.42
N SER A 78 2.40 -5.84 9.99
CA SER A 78 1.22 -6.00 9.14
C SER A 78 1.62 -6.12 7.66
N VAL A 79 1.29 -7.26 7.04
CA VAL A 79 1.44 -7.50 5.60
C VAL A 79 0.20 -8.22 5.04
N ASN A 80 0.11 -8.40 3.73
CA ASN A 80 -0.97 -9.15 3.08
C ASN A 80 -0.40 -10.26 2.17
N LYS A 81 -0.93 -11.49 2.27
CA LYS A 81 -0.63 -12.56 1.31
C LYS A 81 -1.19 -12.22 -0.07
N ASN A 82 -0.35 -12.41 -1.08
CA ASN A 82 -0.73 -12.25 -2.47
C ASN A 82 -0.44 -13.54 -3.24
N SER A 83 -1.25 -13.84 -4.26
CA SER A 83 -1.16 -15.07 -5.06
C SER A 83 -0.29 -14.94 -6.31
N GLY A 84 0.31 -13.76 -6.53
CA GLY A 84 1.21 -13.45 -7.64
C GLY A 84 2.48 -14.29 -7.67
#